data_AF-A0A2Y9BDM6-F1
#
_entry.id   AF-A0A2Y9BDM6-F1
#
_cell.length_a   1.000
_cell.length_b   1.000
_cell.length_c   1.000
_cell.angle_alpha   90.00
_cell.angle_beta   90.00
_cell.angle_gamma   90.00
#
_symmetry.space_group_name_H-M   'P 1'
#
loop_
_entity.id
_entity.type
_entity.pdbx_description
1 polymer ?
#
loop_
_entity_poly.entity_id
_entity_poly.type
_entity_poly.pdbx_seq_one_letter_code
_entity_poly.pdbx_strand_id
1 'polypeptide(L)'
;MNSQYYEIKNKYIQLTHRQGGVVYEPVRQEERAGTGIVLMHSDGDYYGFIPAPELAKRGFTVVASNVGESRGPFEDKLEDVGRALEYMQSYEGIQRTVLLGHSGGATLMSAYQAVAENGVSIFQDEHRIVKMRDMKKLPQADAVMLLDSNWGNGVMTLVSLEPGITAQTSSRSLKPGFDLFDPKNGFHPEGSRYSDEFVANYHKAQEERNNALIAYALERLEQIEAGAGDFDDDEPFIIAGGSQIAPNNKLFPQDIRYLSHTQEKYDLIHADAAVTNEVICSLRSPHFDKNMVTMNKFATDITTIRTYLTCSCVRTKGFGYDSTHMSGIDWDSSFSCTPGNIRHVRVPLLIMGMTGSYEFLAAEEIYKQAPGKDKTIAFVEGASHNFTPQEDAKGYPFGDTVKNCFDYIAVWLDKLGA
;
A
#
# COMPACT_ATOMS: atom_id res chain seq x y z
N MET A 1 17.36 23.55 0.87
CA MET A 1 16.42 24.70 0.89
C MET A 1 16.04 24.96 2.34
N ASN A 2 15.97 26.20 2.81
CA ASN A 2 15.52 26.50 4.18
C ASN A 2 13.98 26.47 4.20
N SER A 3 13.40 25.31 4.49
CA SER A 3 11.97 25.21 4.74
C SER A 3 11.59 26.01 5.98
N GLN A 4 10.53 26.80 5.89
CA GLN A 4 9.92 27.45 7.05
C GLN A 4 9.04 26.44 7.78
N TYR A 5 9.17 26.38 9.11
CA TYR A 5 8.36 25.50 9.95
C TYR A 5 7.45 26.31 10.86
N TYR A 6 6.20 25.88 10.98
CA TYR A 6 5.16 26.54 11.77
C TYR A 6 4.80 25.74 13.02
N GLU A 7 4.35 26.45 14.04
CA GLU A 7 3.70 25.84 15.19
C GLU A 7 2.35 25.25 14.74
N ILE A 8 2.08 24.01 15.13
CA ILE A 8 0.86 23.29 14.71
C ILE A 8 -0.07 23.02 15.89
N LYS A 9 -1.36 22.92 15.58
CA LYS A 9 -2.39 22.37 16.47
C LYS A 9 -3.06 21.18 15.80
N ASN A 10 -3.75 20.38 16.61
CA ASN A 10 -4.59 19.33 16.11
C ASN A 10 -5.95 19.30 16.82
N LYS A 11 -6.97 18.81 16.11
CA LYS A 11 -8.32 18.61 16.66
C LYS A 11 -8.92 17.33 16.10
N TYR A 12 -9.56 16.55 16.97
CA TYR A 12 -10.38 15.43 16.51
C TYR A 12 -11.68 15.94 15.89
N ILE A 13 -12.14 15.26 14.84
CA ILE A 13 -13.42 15.47 14.19
C ILE A 13 -14.13 14.13 14.05
N GLN A 14 -15.45 14.16 14.13
CA GLN A 14 -16.28 13.01 13.86
C GLN A 14 -16.98 13.22 12.52
N LEU A 15 -16.78 12.32 11.56
CA LEU A 15 -17.43 12.35 10.25
C LEU A 15 -18.71 11.51 10.28
N THR A 16 -18.66 10.33 10.93
CA THR A 16 -19.81 9.46 11.16
C THR A 16 -19.69 8.78 12.53
N HIS A 17 -20.63 7.90 12.88
CA HIS A 17 -20.51 7.07 14.08
C HIS A 17 -19.39 6.02 14.01
N ARG A 18 -18.85 5.73 12.81
CA ARG A 18 -17.74 4.77 12.59
C ARG A 18 -16.47 5.41 12.04
N GLN A 19 -16.56 6.64 11.52
CA GLN A 19 -15.43 7.35 10.92
C GLN A 19 -15.13 8.63 11.69
N GLY A 20 -13.87 8.79 12.06
CA GLY A 20 -13.31 9.99 12.65
C GLY A 20 -12.13 10.53 11.85
N GLY A 21 -11.56 11.61 12.34
CA GLY A 21 -10.37 12.22 11.76
C GLY A 21 -9.64 13.07 12.79
N VAL A 22 -8.35 13.28 12.59
CA VAL A 22 -7.60 14.34 13.27
C VAL A 22 -7.13 15.34 12.21
N VAL A 23 -7.54 16.59 12.38
CA VAL A 23 -7.07 17.71 11.55
C VAL A 23 -5.80 18.26 12.17
N TYR A 24 -4.72 18.33 11.40
CA TYR A 24 -3.44 18.96 11.73
C TYR A 24 -3.27 20.20 10.88
N GLU A 25 -2.92 21.32 11.50
CA GLU A 25 -2.79 22.60 10.79
C GLU A 25 -1.89 23.58 11.56
N PRO A 26 -1.29 24.56 10.87
CA PRO A 26 -0.69 25.72 11.52
C PRO A 26 -1.66 26.43 12.49
N VAL A 27 -1.11 26.89 13.61
CA VAL A 27 -1.87 27.61 14.63
C VAL A 27 -2.50 28.88 14.05
N ARG A 28 -1.69 29.66 13.33
CA ARG A 28 -2.04 30.93 12.70
C ARG A 28 -2.62 30.70 11.30
N GLN A 29 -3.66 31.44 10.94
CA GLN A 29 -4.42 31.20 9.71
C GLN A 29 -3.65 31.66 8.47
N GLU A 30 -2.90 32.75 8.57
CA GLU A 30 -2.06 33.32 7.52
C GLU A 30 -0.85 32.46 7.14
N GLU A 31 -0.52 31.46 7.96
CA GLU A 31 0.55 30.49 7.72
C GLU A 31 0.05 29.25 6.95
N ARG A 32 -1.26 29.17 6.70
CA ARG A 32 -1.88 28.01 6.04
C ARG A 32 -1.83 28.17 4.53
N ALA A 33 -1.28 27.17 3.86
CA ALA A 33 -1.39 27.02 2.42
C ALA A 33 -2.85 26.73 2.03
N GLY A 34 -3.22 27.13 0.81
CA GLY A 34 -4.52 26.82 0.21
C GLY A 34 -4.67 25.34 -0.20
N THR A 35 -3.72 24.48 0.16
CA THR A 35 -3.72 23.05 -0.19
C THR A 35 -4.04 22.22 1.05
N GLY A 36 -5.14 21.46 0.96
CA GLY A 36 -5.60 20.51 1.98
C GLY A 36 -5.25 19.08 1.60
N ILE A 37 -4.95 18.23 2.58
CA ILE A 37 -4.46 16.87 2.34
C ILE A 37 -5.31 15.86 3.11
N VAL A 38 -5.81 14.83 2.43
CA VAL A 38 -6.54 13.71 3.03
C VAL A 38 -5.61 12.51 3.13
N LEU A 39 -5.36 12.05 4.34
CA LEU A 39 -4.48 10.92 4.65
C LEU A 39 -5.30 9.78 5.25
N MET A 40 -5.31 8.61 4.60
CA MET A 40 -6.00 7.41 5.09
C MET A 40 -5.26 6.13 4.70
N HIS A 41 -5.49 5.07 5.46
CA HIS A 41 -5.03 3.72 5.17
C HIS A 41 -6.20 2.77 4.93
N SER A 42 -5.99 1.68 4.19
CA SER A 42 -7.02 0.68 3.89
C SER A 42 -7.52 -0.07 5.12
N ASP A 43 -6.65 -0.26 6.12
CA ASP A 43 -6.87 -1.21 7.23
C ASP A 43 -6.46 -0.67 8.62
N GLY A 44 -6.09 0.61 8.74
CA GLY A 44 -5.62 1.20 9.99
C GLY A 44 -6.09 2.63 10.19
N ASP A 45 -6.08 3.11 11.44
CA ASP A 45 -6.22 4.54 11.72
C ASP A 45 -4.84 5.21 11.65
N TYR A 46 -4.78 6.37 11.01
CA TYR A 46 -3.55 7.14 10.82
C TYR A 46 -3.50 8.36 11.74
N TYR A 47 -4.20 8.30 12.88
CA TYR A 47 -4.16 9.36 13.87
C TYR A 47 -2.73 9.47 14.42
N GLY A 48 -2.12 10.64 14.29
CA GLY A 48 -0.74 10.89 14.71
C GLY A 48 0.33 10.30 13.80
N PHE A 49 -0.04 9.71 12.65
CA PHE A 49 0.94 9.17 11.71
C PHE A 49 1.80 10.29 11.12
N ILE A 50 3.12 10.04 11.01
CA ILE A 50 4.17 11.03 10.74
C ILE A 50 3.86 12.05 9.62
N PRO A 51 3.31 11.66 8.45
CA PRO A 51 3.01 12.62 7.39
C PRO A 51 2.10 13.78 7.83
N ALA A 52 1.12 13.53 8.70
CA ALA A 52 0.15 14.55 9.07
C ALA A 52 0.75 15.74 9.85
N PRO A 53 1.43 15.55 11.00
CA PRO A 53 2.10 16.65 11.68
C PRO A 53 3.27 17.22 10.86
N GLU A 54 3.99 16.43 10.06
CA GLU A 54 5.13 16.92 9.28
C GLU A 54 4.71 17.83 8.13
N LEU A 55 3.63 17.51 7.42
CA LEU A 55 3.07 18.39 6.39
C LEU A 55 2.41 19.62 7.03
N ALA A 56 1.77 19.49 8.19
CA ALA A 56 1.21 20.64 8.90
C ALA A 56 2.28 21.64 9.33
N LYS A 57 3.45 21.17 9.80
CA LYS A 57 4.60 22.03 10.11
C LYS A 57 5.08 22.82 8.89
N ARG A 58 4.79 22.37 7.66
CA ARG A 58 5.18 23.03 6.41
C ARG A 58 4.07 23.89 5.81
N GLY A 59 3.00 24.13 6.57
CA GLY A 59 1.93 25.08 6.20
C GLY A 59 0.66 24.41 5.69
N PHE A 60 0.64 23.09 5.47
CA PHE A 60 -0.53 22.42 4.91
C PHE A 60 -1.58 22.08 5.97
N THR A 61 -2.85 22.00 5.58
CA THR A 61 -3.88 21.43 6.45
C THR A 61 -4.06 19.97 6.09
N VAL A 62 -3.93 19.06 7.06
CA VAL A 62 -4.06 17.61 6.83
C VAL A 62 -5.21 17.06 7.66
N VAL A 63 -6.10 16.27 7.06
CA VAL A 63 -7.02 15.40 7.79
C VAL A 63 -6.50 13.97 7.70
N ALA A 64 -6.04 13.42 8.83
CA ALA A 64 -5.74 12.01 8.96
C ALA A 64 -6.99 11.28 9.44
N SER A 65 -7.57 10.41 8.61
CA SER A 65 -8.83 9.73 8.88
C SER A 65 -8.67 8.21 8.81
N ASN A 66 -9.72 7.49 9.20
CA ASN A 66 -9.81 6.03 9.14
C ASN A 66 -10.87 5.58 8.15
N VAL A 67 -10.82 4.31 7.75
CA VAL A 67 -11.99 3.62 7.19
C VAL A 67 -12.95 3.24 8.33
N GLY A 68 -14.25 3.35 8.10
CA GLY A 68 -15.26 3.09 9.12
C GLY A 68 -15.40 1.62 9.48
N GLU A 69 -15.18 0.73 8.52
CA GLU A 69 -15.15 -0.72 8.72
C GLU A 69 -13.97 -1.31 7.94
N SER A 70 -12.89 -1.65 8.65
CA SER A 70 -11.65 -2.18 8.05
C SER A 70 -11.84 -3.52 7.33
N ARG A 71 -12.83 -4.32 7.76
CA ARG A 71 -13.18 -5.60 7.13
C ARG A 71 -14.47 -5.52 6.32
N GLY A 72 -14.79 -4.33 5.84
CA GLY A 72 -15.93 -4.11 4.94
C GLY A 72 -15.51 -4.24 3.48
N PRO A 73 -16.49 -4.33 2.57
CA PRO A 73 -16.24 -4.23 1.13
C PRO A 73 -15.43 -2.99 0.77
N PHE A 74 -14.58 -3.11 -0.23
CA PHE A 74 -13.66 -2.04 -0.62
C PHE A 74 -14.37 -0.74 -1.01
N GLU A 75 -15.56 -0.84 -1.62
CA GLU A 75 -16.38 0.31 -2.01
C GLU A 75 -16.83 1.15 -0.82
N ASP A 76 -17.09 0.55 0.34
CA ASP A 76 -17.43 1.29 1.56
C ASP A 76 -16.24 2.16 2.01
N LYS A 77 -15.02 1.63 1.86
CA LYS A 77 -13.77 2.36 2.12
C LYS A 77 -13.59 3.53 1.14
N LEU A 78 -13.99 3.37 -0.12
CA LEU A 78 -13.99 4.48 -1.09
C LEU A 78 -14.99 5.57 -0.70
N GLU A 79 -16.17 5.20 -0.19
CA GLU A 79 -17.12 6.18 0.35
C GLU A 79 -16.60 6.89 1.61
N ASP A 80 -15.79 6.20 2.44
CA ASP A 80 -15.09 6.79 3.58
C ASP A 80 -14.09 7.87 3.14
N VAL A 81 -13.29 7.60 2.10
CA VAL A 81 -12.39 8.60 1.51
C VAL A 81 -13.19 9.79 0.97
N GLY A 82 -14.32 9.53 0.30
CA GLY A 82 -15.19 10.58 -0.21
C GLY A 82 -15.68 11.54 0.88
N ARG A 83 -16.10 11.01 2.02
CA ARG A 83 -16.52 11.85 3.16
C ARG A 83 -15.38 12.68 3.74
N ALA A 84 -14.18 12.11 3.86
CA ALA A 84 -13.01 12.86 4.33
C ALA A 84 -12.58 13.95 3.32
N LEU A 85 -12.71 13.68 2.02
CA LEU A 85 -12.42 14.65 0.96
C LEU A 85 -13.44 15.79 0.92
N GLU A 86 -14.75 15.49 1.00
CA GLU A 86 -15.81 16.51 1.10
C GLU A 86 -15.58 17.42 2.31
N TYR A 87 -15.21 16.83 3.46
CA TYR A 87 -14.83 17.60 4.64
C TYR A 87 -13.67 18.57 4.35
N MET A 88 -12.59 18.07 3.74
CA MET A 88 -11.42 18.90 3.43
C MET A 88 -11.74 20.01 2.41
N GLN A 89 -12.53 19.71 1.39
CA GLN A 89 -12.98 20.68 0.39
C GLN A 89 -13.86 21.79 0.99
N SER A 90 -14.58 21.49 2.07
CA SER A 90 -15.37 22.49 2.81
C SER A 90 -14.57 23.31 3.84
N TYR A 91 -13.29 22.96 4.06
CA TYR A 91 -12.47 23.56 5.10
C TYR A 91 -12.02 24.98 4.72
N GLU A 92 -12.15 25.93 5.66
CA GLU A 92 -11.86 27.34 5.39
C GLU A 92 -10.41 27.55 4.92
N GLY A 93 -10.26 28.25 3.80
CA GLY A 93 -8.97 28.56 3.19
C GLY A 93 -8.45 27.51 2.21
N ILE A 94 -9.08 26.33 2.12
CA ILE A 94 -8.70 25.30 1.16
C ILE A 94 -9.24 25.61 -0.23
N GLN A 95 -8.33 25.57 -1.20
CA GLN A 95 -8.54 25.84 -2.63
C GLN A 95 -8.25 24.62 -3.49
N ARG A 96 -7.37 23.74 -3.01
CA ARG A 96 -6.95 22.51 -3.67
C ARG A 96 -6.87 21.37 -2.65
N THR A 97 -7.11 20.15 -3.10
CA THR A 97 -7.12 18.96 -2.27
C THR A 97 -6.22 17.87 -2.84
N VAL A 98 -5.48 17.19 -1.96
CA VAL A 98 -4.54 16.13 -2.33
C VAL A 98 -4.85 14.87 -1.53
N LEU A 99 -4.90 13.72 -2.20
CA LEU A 99 -4.98 12.43 -1.52
C LEU A 99 -3.57 11.94 -1.21
N LEU A 100 -3.32 11.49 0.02
CA LEU A 100 -2.08 10.87 0.44
C LEU A 100 -2.34 9.41 0.83
N GLY A 101 -1.77 8.49 0.07
CA GLY A 101 -1.72 7.07 0.40
C GLY A 101 -0.31 6.64 0.82
N HIS A 102 -0.20 5.89 1.91
CA HIS A 102 1.04 5.21 2.33
C HIS A 102 0.78 3.72 2.53
N SER A 103 1.71 2.85 2.13
CA SER A 103 1.53 1.38 2.18
C SER A 103 0.22 0.96 1.47
N GLY A 104 -0.67 0.22 2.14
CA GLY A 104 -1.99 -0.17 1.62
C GLY A 104 -2.96 1.00 1.44
N GLY A 105 -2.68 2.15 2.06
CA GLY A 105 -3.38 3.40 1.79
C GLY A 105 -3.19 3.87 0.34
N ALA A 106 -2.08 3.52 -0.32
CA ALA A 106 -1.89 3.82 -1.73
C ALA A 106 -2.83 3.02 -2.64
N THR A 107 -3.14 1.76 -2.29
CA THR A 107 -4.19 0.98 -2.93
C THR A 107 -5.54 1.68 -2.84
N LEU A 108 -5.90 2.11 -1.62
CA LEU A 108 -7.16 2.81 -1.35
C LEU A 108 -7.27 4.12 -2.13
N MET A 109 -6.25 4.98 -2.03
CA MET A 109 -6.28 6.30 -2.66
C MET A 109 -6.21 6.25 -4.19
N SER A 110 -5.43 5.32 -4.75
CA SER A 110 -5.35 5.14 -6.21
C SER A 110 -6.67 4.63 -6.79
N ALA A 111 -7.31 3.65 -6.15
CA ALA A 111 -8.63 3.17 -6.57
C ALA A 111 -9.70 4.25 -6.43
N TYR A 112 -9.70 4.98 -5.32
CA TYR A 112 -10.64 6.08 -5.09
C TYR A 112 -10.54 7.12 -6.21
N GLN A 113 -9.33 7.61 -6.49
CA GLN A 113 -9.13 8.64 -7.50
C GLN A 113 -9.48 8.12 -8.91
N ALA A 114 -9.16 6.85 -9.21
CA ALA A 114 -9.54 6.21 -10.46
C ALA A 114 -11.07 6.23 -10.67
N VAL A 115 -11.85 5.87 -9.64
CA VAL A 115 -13.32 5.93 -9.68
C VAL A 115 -13.84 7.36 -9.71
N ALA A 116 -13.24 8.28 -8.96
CA ALA A 116 -13.66 9.68 -8.93
C ALA A 116 -13.51 10.36 -10.31
N GLU A 117 -12.43 10.05 -11.04
CA GLU A 117 -12.16 10.59 -12.38
C GLU A 117 -13.00 9.94 -13.49
N ASN A 118 -13.26 8.63 -13.41
CA ASN A 118 -13.77 7.85 -14.54
C ASN A 118 -15.14 7.19 -14.30
N GLY A 119 -15.62 7.16 -13.06
CA GLY A 119 -16.77 6.37 -12.62
C GLY A 119 -16.43 4.89 -12.39
N VAL A 120 -17.35 4.15 -11.75
CA VAL A 120 -17.14 2.73 -11.39
C VAL A 120 -17.03 1.79 -12.58
N SER A 121 -17.46 2.20 -13.77
CA SER A 121 -17.51 1.36 -14.98
C SER A 121 -16.14 0.85 -15.42
N ILE A 122 -15.04 1.53 -15.06
CA ILE A 122 -13.67 1.06 -15.28
C ILE A 122 -13.33 -0.24 -14.51
N PHE A 123 -14.16 -0.61 -13.53
CA PHE A 123 -14.02 -1.80 -12.69
C PHE A 123 -15.23 -2.73 -12.79
N GLN A 124 -16.04 -2.62 -13.84
CA GLN A 124 -17.24 -3.45 -14.06
C GLN A 124 -17.13 -4.36 -15.29
N ASP A 125 -15.96 -4.45 -15.92
CA ASP A 125 -15.73 -5.37 -17.03
C ASP A 125 -15.66 -6.85 -16.57
N GLU A 126 -15.90 -7.78 -17.49
CA GLU A 126 -15.89 -9.23 -17.22
C GLU A 126 -14.50 -9.79 -16.87
N HIS A 127 -13.42 -9.02 -17.11
CA HIS A 127 -12.07 -9.41 -16.73
C HIS A 127 -11.81 -9.18 -15.23
N ARG A 128 -12.69 -8.55 -14.46
CA ARG A 128 -12.52 -8.44 -12.99
C ARG A 128 -12.79 -9.78 -12.27
N ILE A 129 -12.14 -9.99 -11.12
CA ILE A 129 -12.45 -11.12 -10.20
C ILE A 129 -13.87 -10.95 -9.68
N VAL A 130 -14.18 -9.75 -9.18
CA VAL A 130 -15.52 -9.28 -8.87
C VAL A 130 -15.68 -7.87 -9.42
N LYS A 131 -16.87 -7.55 -9.91
CA LYS A 131 -17.18 -6.22 -10.41
C LYS A 131 -17.39 -5.29 -9.23
N MET A 132 -16.92 -4.05 -9.35
CA MET A 132 -17.24 -3.02 -8.37
C MET A 132 -18.74 -2.75 -8.39
N ARG A 133 -19.38 -2.70 -7.21
CA ARG A 133 -20.81 -2.36 -7.12
C ARG A 133 -21.06 -0.93 -7.62
N ASP A 134 -22.31 -0.65 -7.98
CA ASP A 134 -22.71 0.72 -8.27
C ASP A 134 -22.54 1.60 -7.02
N MET A 135 -22.09 2.84 -7.26
CA MET A 135 -21.81 3.81 -6.23
C MET A 135 -22.30 5.19 -6.64
N LYS A 136 -22.54 6.05 -5.64
CA LYS A 136 -22.73 7.48 -5.89
C LYS A 136 -21.46 8.07 -6.52
N LYS A 137 -21.62 9.15 -7.28
CA LYS A 137 -20.47 9.92 -7.79
C LYS A 137 -19.61 10.38 -6.61
N LEU A 138 -18.32 10.08 -6.67
CA LEU A 138 -17.33 10.50 -5.69
C LEU A 138 -16.72 11.85 -6.13
N PRO A 139 -16.41 12.77 -5.18
CA PRO A 139 -15.65 13.97 -5.51
C PRO A 139 -14.23 13.60 -5.91
N GLN A 140 -13.65 14.41 -6.77
CA GLN A 140 -12.29 14.22 -7.25
C GLN A 140 -11.33 15.10 -6.44
N ALA A 141 -10.14 14.60 -6.13
CA ALA A 141 -9.06 15.44 -5.62
C ALA A 141 -8.25 16.05 -6.76
N ASP A 142 -7.53 17.13 -6.46
CA ASP A 142 -6.74 17.88 -7.45
C ASP A 142 -5.37 17.25 -7.72
N ALA A 143 -4.87 16.41 -6.80
CA ALA A 143 -3.62 15.66 -6.98
C ALA A 143 -3.58 14.41 -6.08
N VAL A 144 -2.62 13.52 -6.34
CA VAL A 144 -2.36 12.31 -5.55
C VAL A 144 -0.90 12.19 -5.16
N MET A 145 -0.63 11.80 -3.92
CA MET A 145 0.69 11.43 -3.40
C MET A 145 0.66 9.99 -2.89
N LEU A 146 1.56 9.15 -3.39
CA LEU A 146 1.73 7.76 -2.94
C LEU A 146 3.13 7.62 -2.34
N LEU A 147 3.21 7.48 -1.02
CA LEU A 147 4.48 7.46 -0.28
C LEU A 147 4.74 6.05 0.24
N ASP A 148 5.87 5.45 -0.13
CA ASP A 148 6.22 4.05 0.15
C ASP A 148 5.02 3.11 -0.02
N SER A 149 4.41 3.20 -1.21
CA SER A 149 3.28 2.36 -1.60
C SER A 149 3.70 0.88 -1.58
N ASN A 150 2.75 -0.01 -1.28
CA ASN A 150 2.89 -1.40 -1.68
C ASN A 150 2.38 -1.62 -3.12
N TRP A 151 2.47 -2.86 -3.64
CA TRP A 151 1.98 -3.23 -4.98
C TRP A 151 0.45 -3.40 -5.06
N GLY A 152 -0.28 -3.20 -3.98
CA GLY A 152 -1.69 -3.55 -3.85
C GLY A 152 -1.92 -4.57 -2.73
N ASN A 153 -3.01 -4.41 -1.99
CA ASN A 153 -3.38 -5.32 -0.90
C ASN A 153 -3.58 -6.77 -1.39
N GLY A 154 -4.07 -6.97 -2.62
CA GLY A 154 -4.16 -8.29 -3.23
C GLY A 154 -2.79 -8.94 -3.47
N VAL A 155 -1.82 -8.16 -3.94
CA VAL A 155 -0.44 -8.65 -4.13
C VAL A 155 0.26 -8.87 -2.79
N MET A 156 0.05 -7.99 -1.82
CA MET A 156 0.61 -8.15 -0.48
C MET A 156 0.07 -9.39 0.23
N THR A 157 -1.21 -9.74 -0.01
CA THR A 157 -1.78 -11.01 0.43
C THR A 157 -1.07 -12.18 -0.27
N LEU A 158 -0.95 -12.15 -1.60
CA LEU A 158 -0.23 -13.17 -2.39
C LEU A 158 1.18 -13.43 -1.86
N VAL A 159 2.02 -12.40 -1.72
CA VAL A 159 3.43 -12.57 -1.30
C VAL A 159 3.58 -12.95 0.18
N SER A 160 2.49 -12.88 0.95
CA SER A 160 2.46 -13.31 2.36
C SER A 160 1.89 -14.71 2.54
N LEU A 161 1.25 -15.28 1.51
CA LEU A 161 0.69 -16.63 1.57
C LEU A 161 1.79 -17.65 1.82
N GLU A 162 1.59 -18.48 2.83
CA GLU A 162 2.42 -19.65 3.13
C GLU A 162 2.04 -20.82 2.20
N PRO A 163 2.82 -21.13 1.16
CA PRO A 163 2.42 -22.12 0.15
C PRO A 163 2.29 -23.54 0.72
N GLY A 164 2.96 -23.83 1.83
CA GLY A 164 2.94 -25.14 2.48
C GLY A 164 1.64 -25.51 3.20
N ILE A 165 0.68 -24.59 3.36
CA ILE A 165 -0.58 -24.88 4.07
C ILE A 165 -1.60 -25.54 3.14
N THR A 166 -2.06 -26.73 3.53
CA THR A 166 -3.06 -27.50 2.77
C THR A 166 -4.47 -27.43 3.36
N ALA A 167 -4.64 -26.99 4.61
CA ALA A 167 -5.93 -26.88 5.27
C ALA A 167 -6.04 -25.53 5.99
N GLN A 168 -7.09 -24.75 5.70
CA GLN A 168 -7.24 -23.42 6.30
C GLN A 168 -7.58 -23.47 7.80
N THR A 169 -8.00 -24.62 8.32
CA THR A 169 -8.34 -24.81 9.75
C THR A 169 -7.12 -24.98 10.65
N SER A 170 -5.91 -25.14 10.10
CA SER A 170 -4.68 -25.30 10.87
C SER A 170 -3.44 -24.87 10.10
N SER A 171 -2.63 -24.00 10.70
CA SER A 171 -1.30 -23.62 10.19
C SER A 171 -0.15 -24.44 10.78
N ARG A 172 -0.44 -25.50 11.55
CA ARG A 172 0.60 -26.29 12.23
C ARG A 172 1.33 -27.27 11.31
N SER A 173 0.73 -27.61 10.18
CA SER A 173 1.25 -28.62 9.26
C SER A 173 1.67 -27.96 7.96
N LEU A 174 2.93 -27.51 7.89
CA LEU A 174 3.54 -27.10 6.64
C LEU A 174 3.95 -28.34 5.85
N LYS A 175 3.60 -28.37 4.56
CA LYS A 175 4.12 -29.37 3.63
C LYS A 175 5.66 -29.30 3.63
N PRO A 176 6.37 -30.44 3.75
CA PRO A 176 7.83 -30.46 3.74
C PRO A 176 8.40 -29.77 2.49
N GLY A 177 9.49 -29.02 2.68
CA GLY A 177 10.17 -28.32 1.59
C GLY A 177 9.66 -26.91 1.29
N PHE A 178 8.70 -26.38 2.06
CA PHE A 178 8.25 -24.97 1.91
C PHE A 178 8.60 -24.08 3.11
N ASP A 179 9.18 -24.62 4.18
CA ASP A 179 9.62 -23.79 5.30
C ASP A 179 10.79 -22.91 4.87
N LEU A 180 10.48 -21.63 4.65
CA LEU A 180 11.44 -20.61 4.22
C LEU A 180 12.61 -20.47 5.19
N PHE A 181 12.43 -20.82 6.47
CA PHE A 181 13.41 -20.61 7.53
C PHE A 181 14.25 -21.86 7.83
N ASP A 182 14.07 -22.95 7.07
CA ASP A 182 14.95 -24.12 7.15
C ASP A 182 16.29 -23.81 6.43
N PRO A 183 17.45 -23.88 7.12
CA PRO A 183 18.75 -23.67 6.48
C PRO A 183 19.01 -24.59 5.29
N LYS A 184 18.37 -25.77 5.22
CA LYS A 184 18.48 -26.69 4.08
C LYS A 184 17.91 -26.10 2.78
N ASN A 185 16.97 -25.16 2.89
CA ASN A 185 16.38 -24.48 1.75
C ASN A 185 17.20 -23.26 1.31
N GLY A 186 18.15 -22.80 2.14
CA GLY A 186 19.00 -21.63 1.86
C GLY A 186 18.81 -20.46 2.83
N PHE A 187 18.05 -20.65 3.92
CA PHE A 187 17.89 -19.63 4.96
C PHE A 187 19.21 -19.34 5.67
N HIS A 188 19.50 -18.05 5.83
CA HIS A 188 20.54 -17.55 6.72
C HIS A 188 20.09 -16.19 7.29
N PRO A 189 20.19 -15.96 8.61
CA PRO A 189 19.67 -14.73 9.23
C PRO A 189 20.35 -13.46 8.73
N GLU A 190 21.64 -13.54 8.36
CA GLU A 190 22.40 -12.39 7.83
C GLU A 190 22.27 -12.21 6.30
N GLY A 191 21.46 -13.03 5.63
CA GLY A 191 21.26 -12.95 4.19
C GLY A 191 21.02 -14.33 3.57
N SER A 192 19.75 -14.65 3.35
CA SER A 192 19.36 -15.92 2.76
C SER A 192 19.76 -15.99 1.28
N ARG A 193 20.06 -17.20 0.81
CA ARG A 193 20.36 -17.49 -0.59
C ARG A 193 19.65 -18.76 -1.00
N TYR A 194 18.42 -18.60 -1.46
CA TYR A 194 17.64 -19.72 -1.97
C TYR A 194 18.12 -20.13 -3.35
N SER A 195 18.04 -21.44 -3.66
CA SER A 195 18.34 -21.94 -5.00
C SER A 195 17.23 -21.54 -5.98
N ASP A 196 17.58 -21.37 -7.26
CA ASP A 196 16.60 -21.03 -8.30
C ASP A 196 15.47 -22.07 -8.38
N GLU A 197 15.78 -23.35 -8.17
CA GLU A 197 14.80 -24.43 -8.11
C GLU A 197 13.83 -24.27 -6.93
N PHE A 198 14.33 -23.94 -5.74
CA PHE A 198 13.48 -23.70 -4.57
C PHE A 198 12.55 -22.51 -4.81
N VAL A 199 13.09 -21.40 -5.32
CA VAL A 199 12.31 -20.18 -5.56
C VAL A 199 11.22 -20.42 -6.61
N ALA A 200 11.55 -21.08 -7.73
CA ALA A 200 10.55 -21.42 -8.75
C ALA A 200 9.43 -22.31 -8.21
N ASN A 201 9.76 -23.32 -7.40
CA ASN A 201 8.77 -24.19 -6.76
C ASN A 201 7.93 -23.46 -5.72
N TYR A 202 8.54 -22.55 -4.95
CA TYR A 202 7.85 -21.75 -3.94
C TYR A 202 6.85 -20.79 -4.57
N HIS A 203 7.27 -20.00 -5.58
CA HIS A 203 6.39 -19.08 -6.29
C HIS A 203 5.24 -19.80 -6.99
N LYS A 204 5.51 -20.93 -7.63
CA LYS A 204 4.47 -21.78 -8.23
C LYS A 204 3.44 -22.23 -7.21
N ALA A 205 3.87 -22.74 -6.06
CA ALA A 205 2.96 -23.19 -5.01
C ALA A 205 2.19 -22.02 -4.37
N GLN A 206 2.79 -20.83 -4.28
CA GLN A 206 2.15 -19.62 -3.79
C GLN A 206 1.05 -19.15 -4.77
N GLU A 207 1.33 -19.18 -6.08
CA GLU A 207 0.35 -18.92 -7.16
C GLU A 207 -0.80 -19.93 -7.16
N GLU A 208 -0.50 -21.23 -7.08
CA GLU A 208 -1.51 -22.29 -7.05
C GLU A 208 -2.45 -22.10 -5.85
N ARG A 209 -1.89 -21.79 -4.67
CA ARG A 209 -2.67 -21.53 -3.46
C ARG A 209 -3.53 -20.26 -3.59
N ASN A 210 -2.97 -19.17 -4.11
CA ASN A 210 -3.69 -17.93 -4.35
C ASN A 210 -4.91 -18.15 -5.27
N ASN A 211 -4.68 -18.77 -6.43
CA ASN A 211 -5.74 -19.05 -7.41
C ASN A 211 -6.80 -20.03 -6.85
N ALA A 212 -6.40 -21.01 -6.03
CA ALA A 212 -7.35 -21.90 -5.38
C ALA A 212 -8.22 -21.18 -4.34
N LEU A 213 -7.66 -20.25 -3.56
CA LEU A 213 -8.42 -19.43 -2.61
C LEU A 213 -9.41 -18.51 -3.33
N ILE A 214 -9.00 -17.91 -4.46
CA ILE A 214 -9.89 -17.10 -5.31
C ILE A 214 -11.04 -17.96 -5.85
N ALA A 215 -10.74 -19.14 -6.42
CA ALA A 215 -11.77 -20.03 -6.96
C ALA A 215 -12.78 -20.46 -5.88
N TYR A 216 -12.29 -20.84 -4.70
CA TYR A 216 -13.15 -21.18 -3.56
C TYR A 216 -14.03 -20.00 -3.14
N ALA A 217 -13.45 -18.80 -3.02
CA ALA A 217 -14.21 -17.62 -2.62
C ALA A 217 -15.28 -17.24 -3.65
N LEU A 218 -15.00 -17.37 -4.95
CA LEU A 218 -15.98 -17.16 -6.02
C LEU A 218 -17.11 -18.19 -5.99
N GLU A 219 -16.80 -19.47 -5.74
CA GLU A 219 -17.81 -20.52 -5.56
C GLU A 219 -18.74 -20.19 -4.38
N ARG A 220 -18.17 -19.78 -3.23
CA ARG A 220 -18.97 -19.38 -2.08
C ARG A 220 -19.79 -18.13 -2.35
N LEU A 221 -19.24 -17.14 -3.05
CA LEU A 221 -19.99 -15.95 -3.47
C LEU A 221 -21.22 -16.32 -4.32
N GLU A 222 -21.07 -17.24 -5.26
CA GLU A 222 -22.19 -17.74 -6.08
C GLU A 222 -23.28 -18.39 -5.20
N GLN A 223 -22.90 -19.19 -4.20
CA GLN A 223 -23.86 -19.79 -3.26
C GLN A 223 -24.59 -18.72 -2.43
N ILE A 224 -23.87 -17.72 -1.91
CA ILE A 224 -24.45 -16.60 -1.15
C ILE A 224 -25.46 -15.86 -2.03
N GLU A 225 -25.09 -15.50 -3.26
CA GLU A 225 -25.95 -14.75 -4.18
C GLU A 225 -27.18 -15.55 -4.67
N ALA A 226 -27.08 -16.88 -4.69
CA ALA A 226 -28.21 -17.78 -4.96
C ALA A 226 -29.13 -18.01 -3.74
N GLY A 227 -28.82 -17.46 -2.57
CA GLY A 227 -29.54 -17.71 -1.32
C GLY A 227 -29.35 -19.14 -0.79
N ALA A 228 -28.27 -19.80 -1.20
CA ALA A 228 -27.87 -21.15 -0.78
C ALA A 228 -26.59 -21.14 0.09
N GLY A 229 -26.06 -19.95 0.40
CA GLY A 229 -24.95 -19.77 1.34
C GLY A 229 -25.33 -20.14 2.76
N ASP A 230 -24.32 -20.26 3.61
CA ASP A 230 -24.50 -20.56 5.04
C ASP A 230 -25.02 -19.34 5.81
N PHE A 231 -24.92 -18.15 5.21
CA PHE A 231 -25.36 -16.85 5.71
C PHE A 231 -26.04 -16.05 4.59
N ASP A 232 -27.02 -15.22 4.95
CA ASP A 232 -27.83 -14.46 3.98
C ASP A 232 -27.05 -13.35 3.26
N ASP A 233 -25.99 -12.82 3.87
CA ASP A 233 -25.27 -11.61 3.43
C ASP A 233 -23.82 -11.88 2.99
N ASP A 234 -23.03 -12.50 3.87
CA ASP A 234 -21.63 -12.82 3.64
C ASP A 234 -21.14 -13.93 4.58
N GLU A 235 -20.07 -14.61 4.19
CA GLU A 235 -19.54 -15.76 4.94
C GLU A 235 -18.18 -15.46 5.54
N PRO A 236 -17.91 -15.91 6.79
CA PRO A 236 -16.57 -15.86 7.36
C PRO A 236 -15.56 -16.62 6.50
N PHE A 237 -14.41 -16.01 6.24
CA PHE A 237 -13.32 -16.63 5.50
C PHE A 237 -12.01 -16.54 6.28
N ILE A 238 -11.42 -17.68 6.57
CA ILE A 238 -10.18 -17.81 7.34
C ILE A 238 -9.09 -18.29 6.40
N ILE A 239 -7.99 -17.54 6.34
CA ILE A 239 -6.82 -17.87 5.52
C ILE A 239 -5.62 -17.99 6.45
N ALA A 240 -5.36 -19.23 6.91
CA ALA A 240 -4.22 -19.51 7.76
C ALA A 240 -2.91 -19.17 7.03
N GLY A 241 -2.00 -18.42 7.65
CA GLY A 241 -0.76 -18.00 6.96
C GLY A 241 -1.03 -17.19 5.69
N GLY A 242 -2.00 -16.26 5.74
CA GLY A 242 -2.37 -15.36 4.64
C GLY A 242 -2.47 -13.88 5.04
N SER A 243 -2.13 -13.54 6.29
CA SER A 243 -2.08 -12.14 6.73
C SER A 243 -1.01 -11.37 5.95
N GLN A 244 -1.38 -10.25 5.34
CA GLN A 244 -0.45 -9.36 4.62
C GLN A 244 0.43 -8.50 5.52
N ILE A 245 0.18 -8.48 6.84
CA ILE A 245 0.90 -7.61 7.78
C ILE A 245 2.29 -8.17 8.07
N ALA A 246 3.29 -7.30 8.16
CA ALA A 246 4.63 -7.69 8.64
C ALA A 246 4.52 -8.46 9.97
N PRO A 247 5.25 -9.57 10.18
CA PRO A 247 6.40 -10.03 9.42
C PRO A 247 6.10 -11.13 8.37
N ASN A 248 4.90 -11.14 7.76
CA ASN A 248 4.45 -12.31 7.00
C ASN A 248 4.88 -12.34 5.52
N ASN A 249 5.43 -11.26 4.95
CA ASN A 249 5.95 -11.30 3.58
C ASN A 249 7.07 -12.34 3.44
N LYS A 250 7.04 -13.10 2.35
CA LYS A 250 7.91 -14.27 2.15
C LYS A 250 8.90 -14.05 1.02
N LEU A 251 10.06 -14.72 1.14
CA LEU A 251 11.16 -14.80 0.18
C LEU A 251 11.94 -13.49 -0.03
N PHE A 252 11.34 -12.47 -0.65
CA PHE A 252 12.07 -11.24 -1.01
C PHE A 252 12.56 -10.40 0.19
N PRO A 253 11.92 -10.43 1.38
CA PRO A 253 12.51 -9.81 2.56
C PRO A 253 13.78 -10.56 3.02
N GLN A 254 13.79 -11.89 2.92
CA GLN A 254 14.88 -12.74 3.44
C GLN A 254 16.07 -12.83 2.48
N ASP A 255 15.78 -12.86 1.17
CA ASP A 255 16.76 -12.90 0.09
C ASP A 255 16.77 -11.56 -0.64
N ILE A 256 17.67 -10.69 -0.18
CA ILE A 256 17.80 -9.30 -0.63
C ILE A 256 18.29 -9.14 -2.08
N ARG A 257 18.48 -10.24 -2.83
CA ARG A 257 18.76 -10.19 -4.27
C ARG A 257 17.53 -9.77 -5.07
N TYR A 258 16.35 -10.18 -4.61
CA TYR A 258 15.08 -9.90 -5.27
C TYR A 258 14.63 -8.47 -4.97
N LEU A 259 13.97 -7.82 -5.93
CA LEU A 259 13.41 -6.47 -5.78
C LEU A 259 14.43 -5.50 -5.14
N SER A 260 15.66 -5.51 -5.64
CA SER A 260 16.82 -4.88 -5.00
C SER A 260 17.23 -3.58 -5.67
N HIS A 261 16.76 -3.28 -6.88
CA HIS A 261 17.01 -1.99 -7.51
C HIS A 261 15.99 -1.64 -8.59
N THR A 262 15.90 -0.35 -8.94
CA THR A 262 15.11 0.12 -10.07
C THR A 262 15.74 -0.27 -11.41
N GLN A 263 14.94 -0.35 -12.48
CA GLN A 263 15.45 -0.54 -13.84
C GLN A 263 16.01 0.77 -14.41
N GLU A 264 15.33 1.88 -14.14
CA GLU A 264 15.70 3.21 -14.61
C GLU A 264 16.33 4.07 -13.50
N LYS A 265 16.86 5.23 -13.91
CA LYS A 265 17.38 6.23 -12.98
C LYS A 265 16.30 7.18 -12.48
N TYR A 266 16.32 7.46 -11.19
CA TYR A 266 15.38 8.37 -10.54
C TYR A 266 16.09 9.27 -9.53
N ASP A 267 15.36 10.26 -9.03
CA ASP A 267 15.87 11.19 -8.05
C ASP A 267 16.04 10.51 -6.69
N LEU A 268 17.24 10.57 -6.11
CA LEU A 268 17.56 10.09 -4.77
C LEU A 268 17.89 11.26 -3.86
N ILE A 269 17.15 11.40 -2.77
CA ILE A 269 17.32 12.44 -1.75
C ILE A 269 18.26 11.90 -0.68
N HIS A 270 19.43 12.51 -0.57
CA HIS A 270 20.49 12.12 0.37
C HIS A 270 20.32 12.78 1.74
N ALA A 271 21.14 12.32 2.71
CA ALA A 271 21.15 12.82 4.08
C ALA A 271 21.39 14.34 4.20
N ASP A 272 22.20 14.93 3.32
CA ASP A 272 22.50 16.36 3.24
C ASP A 272 21.47 17.17 2.43
N ALA A 273 20.36 16.53 2.05
CA ALA A 273 19.31 17.04 1.18
C ALA A 273 19.75 17.34 -0.26
N ALA A 274 20.94 16.90 -0.69
CA ALA A 274 21.29 16.85 -2.10
C ALA A 274 20.40 15.83 -2.82
N VAL A 275 20.13 16.11 -4.09
CA VAL A 275 19.39 15.19 -4.98
C VAL A 275 20.31 14.77 -6.11
N THR A 276 20.51 13.46 -6.24
CA THR A 276 21.19 12.85 -7.39
C THR A 276 20.17 12.14 -8.29
N ASN A 277 20.58 11.74 -9.49
CA ASN A 277 19.75 10.97 -10.40
C ASN A 277 20.49 9.68 -10.79
N GLU A 278 20.07 8.56 -10.23
CA GLU A 278 20.77 7.27 -10.35
C GLU A 278 19.83 6.07 -10.25
N VAL A 279 20.36 4.86 -10.54
CA VAL A 279 19.63 3.62 -10.31
C VAL A 279 19.51 3.43 -8.80
N ILE A 280 18.28 3.32 -8.31
CA ILE A 280 18.01 3.30 -6.88
C ILE A 280 18.18 1.88 -6.38
N CYS A 281 19.14 1.67 -5.48
CA CYS A 281 19.35 0.39 -4.82
C CYS A 281 18.63 0.35 -3.47
N SER A 282 18.06 -0.80 -3.13
CA SER A 282 17.60 -1.10 -1.78
C SER A 282 18.79 -1.14 -0.82
N LEU A 283 18.63 -0.50 0.33
CA LEU A 283 19.59 -0.51 1.44
C LEU A 283 19.13 -1.42 2.58
N ARG A 284 18.00 -2.12 2.42
CA ARG A 284 17.42 -2.98 3.44
C ARG A 284 18.38 -4.09 3.88
N SER A 285 18.30 -4.43 5.16
CA SER A 285 18.86 -5.67 5.68
C SER A 285 17.87 -6.83 5.52
N PRO A 286 18.34 -8.09 5.53
CA PRO A 286 17.47 -9.27 5.50
C PRO A 286 16.50 -9.29 6.68
N HIS A 287 15.23 -9.51 6.37
CA HIS A 287 14.14 -9.72 7.33
C HIS A 287 13.24 -10.83 6.80
N PHE A 288 12.40 -11.49 7.56
CA PHE A 288 12.47 -11.72 9.00
C PHE A 288 13.28 -13.00 9.26
N ASP A 289 13.49 -13.36 10.52
CA ASP A 289 14.31 -14.51 10.92
C ASP A 289 13.51 -15.72 11.43
N LYS A 290 12.18 -15.62 11.45
CA LYS A 290 11.30 -16.67 11.98
C LYS A 290 9.97 -16.77 11.25
N ASN A 291 9.48 -18.02 11.11
CA ASN A 291 8.13 -18.27 10.63
C ASN A 291 7.07 -18.02 11.72
N MET A 292 6.15 -17.09 11.45
CA MET A 292 5.05 -16.75 12.37
C MET A 292 3.75 -17.48 12.07
N VAL A 293 3.74 -18.41 11.10
CA VAL A 293 2.54 -19.06 10.58
C VAL A 293 1.65 -19.71 11.65
N THR A 294 2.23 -20.24 12.73
CA THR A 294 1.47 -20.88 13.83
C THR A 294 0.82 -19.89 14.79
N MET A 295 1.10 -18.59 14.65
CA MET A 295 0.59 -17.53 15.51
C MET A 295 -0.68 -16.94 14.88
N ASN A 296 -1.84 -17.49 15.26
CA ASN A 296 -3.12 -17.13 14.64
C ASN A 296 -3.39 -15.61 14.58
N LYS A 297 -3.09 -14.87 15.66
CA LYS A 297 -3.34 -13.41 15.71
C LYS A 297 -2.43 -12.58 14.81
N PHE A 298 -1.37 -13.16 14.25
CA PHE A 298 -0.39 -12.48 13.41
C PHE A 298 -0.42 -12.95 11.96
N ALA A 299 -0.47 -14.27 11.74
CA ALA A 299 -0.28 -14.85 10.42
C ALA A 299 -1.58 -15.28 9.72
N THR A 300 -2.69 -15.37 10.45
CA THR A 300 -3.98 -15.73 9.85
C THR A 300 -4.71 -14.47 9.43
N ASP A 301 -5.20 -14.44 8.19
CA ASP A 301 -6.18 -13.45 7.77
C ASP A 301 -7.59 -13.95 8.15
N ILE A 302 -8.34 -13.10 8.85
CA ILE A 302 -9.71 -13.34 9.28
C ILE A 302 -10.55 -12.26 8.63
N THR A 303 -11.34 -12.67 7.65
CA THR A 303 -12.08 -11.78 6.75
C THR A 303 -13.43 -12.43 6.40
N THR A 304 -14.09 -11.93 5.35
CA THR A 304 -15.28 -12.52 4.76
C THR A 304 -15.06 -12.81 3.28
N ILE A 305 -15.96 -13.57 2.63
CA ILE A 305 -15.87 -13.89 1.21
C ILE A 305 -15.87 -12.61 0.36
N ARG A 306 -16.82 -11.69 0.58
CA ARG A 306 -16.86 -10.43 -0.20
C ARG A 306 -15.67 -9.53 0.09
N THR A 307 -15.23 -9.43 1.34
CA THR A 307 -14.08 -8.60 1.71
C THR A 307 -12.79 -9.13 1.09
N TYR A 308 -12.56 -10.45 1.12
CA TYR A 308 -11.40 -11.05 0.46
C TYR A 308 -11.39 -10.77 -1.05
N LEU A 309 -12.53 -10.99 -1.73
CA LEU A 309 -12.64 -10.80 -3.18
C LEU A 309 -12.44 -9.35 -3.62
N THR A 310 -12.87 -8.39 -2.79
CA THR A 310 -12.78 -6.96 -3.10
C THR A 310 -11.47 -6.32 -2.63
N CYS A 311 -10.88 -6.79 -1.53
CA CYS A 311 -9.74 -6.12 -0.88
C CYS A 311 -8.41 -6.86 -0.97
N SER A 312 -8.40 -8.18 -1.12
CA SER A 312 -7.23 -9.01 -0.73
C SER A 312 -6.83 -10.06 -1.76
N CYS A 313 -7.28 -9.97 -3.01
CA CYS A 313 -6.91 -10.95 -4.03
C CYS A 313 -6.61 -10.34 -5.40
N VAL A 314 -5.79 -11.06 -6.16
CA VAL A 314 -5.33 -10.70 -7.52
C VAL A 314 -5.09 -11.98 -8.31
N ARG A 315 -5.46 -12.03 -9.59
CA ARG A 315 -5.18 -13.20 -10.44
C ARG A 315 -3.70 -13.24 -10.79
N THR A 316 -3.16 -14.44 -10.85
CA THR A 316 -1.77 -14.67 -11.20
C THR A 316 -1.62 -15.78 -12.24
N LYS A 317 -0.65 -15.62 -13.13
CA LYS A 317 -0.22 -16.65 -14.08
C LYS A 317 1.28 -16.52 -14.38
N GLY A 318 2.06 -17.50 -13.94
CA GLY A 318 3.52 -17.44 -14.06
C GLY A 318 4.13 -16.43 -13.09
N PHE A 319 3.57 -16.35 -11.87
CA PHE A 319 4.04 -15.46 -10.82
C PHE A 319 5.52 -15.69 -10.47
N GLY A 320 6.23 -14.58 -10.26
CA GLY A 320 7.60 -14.57 -9.75
C GLY A 320 8.14 -13.14 -9.65
N TYR A 321 9.41 -13.01 -9.30
CA TYR A 321 10.12 -11.73 -9.32
C TYR A 321 11.62 -11.92 -9.44
N ASP A 322 12.28 -10.90 -10.00
CA ASP A 322 13.74 -10.81 -10.10
C ASP A 322 14.27 -9.63 -9.27
N SER A 323 15.48 -9.13 -9.57
CA SER A 323 16.07 -7.99 -8.85
C SER A 323 15.36 -6.65 -9.10
N THR A 324 14.46 -6.57 -10.08
CA THR A 324 13.90 -5.31 -10.59
C THR A 324 12.39 -5.22 -10.65
N HIS A 325 11.67 -6.34 -10.75
CA HIS A 325 10.22 -6.30 -10.88
C HIS A 325 9.55 -7.62 -10.48
N MET A 326 8.22 -7.56 -10.32
CA MET A 326 7.35 -8.72 -10.23
C MET A 326 6.74 -9.07 -11.59
N SER A 327 6.58 -10.35 -11.87
CA SER A 327 5.99 -10.88 -13.10
C SER A 327 4.77 -11.75 -12.80
N GLY A 328 3.91 -11.94 -13.80
CA GLY A 328 2.77 -12.87 -13.72
C GLY A 328 1.60 -12.38 -12.86
N ILE A 329 1.55 -11.09 -12.52
CA ILE A 329 0.43 -10.46 -11.80
C ILE A 329 -0.50 -9.81 -12.82
N ASP A 330 -1.79 -10.12 -12.72
CA ASP A 330 -2.84 -9.45 -13.49
C ASP A 330 -3.33 -8.21 -12.72
N TRP A 331 -2.62 -7.09 -12.92
CA TRP A 331 -2.87 -5.83 -12.22
C TRP A 331 -4.30 -5.29 -12.39
N ASP A 332 -5.00 -5.67 -13.45
CA ASP A 332 -6.36 -5.23 -13.74
C ASP A 332 -7.41 -6.20 -13.20
N SER A 333 -7.04 -7.39 -12.71
CA SER A 333 -8.01 -8.38 -12.22
C SER A 333 -8.76 -7.94 -10.96
N SER A 334 -8.23 -6.98 -10.21
CA SER A 334 -8.82 -6.47 -8.96
C SER A 334 -8.50 -4.99 -8.80
N PHE A 335 -9.43 -4.24 -8.20
CA PHE A 335 -9.20 -2.85 -7.79
C PHE A 335 -8.40 -2.74 -6.47
N SER A 336 -7.95 -3.87 -5.91
CA SER A 336 -6.99 -3.93 -4.80
C SER A 336 -5.51 -3.85 -5.25
N CYS A 337 -5.24 -3.35 -6.46
CA CYS A 337 -3.90 -3.29 -7.06
C CYS A 337 -3.52 -1.87 -7.50
N THR A 338 -2.59 -1.22 -6.78
CA THR A 338 -2.15 0.15 -7.08
C THR A 338 -1.63 0.32 -8.51
N PRO A 339 -0.79 -0.58 -9.08
CA PRO A 339 -0.32 -0.46 -10.46
C PRO A 339 -1.43 -0.54 -11.53
N GLY A 340 -2.53 -1.26 -11.25
CA GLY A 340 -3.70 -1.28 -12.14
C GLY A 340 -4.52 0.00 -12.01
N ASN A 341 -4.83 0.40 -10.77
CA ASN A 341 -5.62 1.58 -10.46
C ASN A 341 -5.00 2.86 -11.05
N ILE A 342 -3.68 3.03 -10.96
CA ILE A 342 -3.01 4.26 -11.38
C ILE A 342 -3.10 4.52 -12.89
N ARG A 343 -3.40 3.50 -13.71
CA ARG A 343 -3.67 3.63 -15.16
C ARG A 343 -4.90 4.50 -15.46
N HIS A 344 -5.72 4.76 -14.46
CA HIS A 344 -6.94 5.55 -14.56
C HIS A 344 -6.83 6.93 -13.90
N VAL A 345 -5.69 7.25 -13.25
CA VAL A 345 -5.47 8.54 -12.59
C VAL A 345 -4.74 9.50 -13.55
N ARG A 346 -5.28 10.71 -13.75
CA ARG A 346 -4.73 11.73 -14.66
C ARG A 346 -4.29 13.02 -13.96
N VAL A 347 -4.75 13.26 -12.73
CA VAL A 347 -4.29 14.39 -11.93
C VAL A 347 -2.79 14.33 -11.63
N PRO A 348 -2.15 15.46 -11.29
CA PRO A 348 -0.76 15.49 -10.86
C PRO A 348 -0.45 14.44 -9.80
N LEU A 349 0.67 13.74 -9.98
CA LEU A 349 1.03 12.56 -9.20
C LEU A 349 2.45 12.67 -8.64
N LEU A 350 2.59 12.46 -7.34
CA LEU A 350 3.89 12.21 -6.69
C LEU A 350 3.93 10.77 -6.19
N ILE A 351 4.99 10.05 -6.53
CA ILE A 351 5.28 8.72 -5.99
C ILE A 351 6.64 8.79 -5.29
N MET A 352 6.74 8.28 -4.07
CA MET A 352 8.01 8.21 -3.37
C MET A 352 8.28 6.82 -2.82
N GLY A 353 9.54 6.37 -2.86
CA GLY A 353 10.00 5.12 -2.25
C GLY A 353 11.08 5.36 -1.18
N MET A 354 11.18 4.46 -0.21
CA MET A 354 12.10 4.58 0.93
C MET A 354 13.14 3.47 0.86
N THR A 355 14.43 3.76 0.62
CA THR A 355 15.37 2.70 0.20
C THR A 355 15.69 1.67 1.30
N GLY A 356 15.41 1.97 2.58
CA GLY A 356 15.47 1.02 3.69
C GLY A 356 14.24 0.11 3.81
N SER A 357 13.15 0.42 3.12
CA SER A 357 11.93 -0.39 3.03
C SER A 357 12.06 -1.49 1.98
N TYR A 358 11.44 -2.64 2.22
CA TYR A 358 11.30 -3.69 1.22
C TYR A 358 10.17 -3.41 0.20
N GLU A 359 9.31 -2.40 0.43
CA GLU A 359 8.23 -2.00 -0.48
C GLU A 359 8.67 -0.94 -1.50
N PHE A 360 9.86 -0.34 -1.33
CA PHE A 360 10.31 0.83 -2.09
C PHE A 360 10.15 0.70 -3.61
N LEU A 361 10.34 -0.50 -4.15
CA LEU A 361 10.37 -0.75 -5.60
C LEU A 361 8.97 -0.72 -6.23
N ALA A 362 7.91 -0.84 -5.45
CA ALA A 362 6.55 -0.61 -5.94
C ALA A 362 6.41 0.79 -6.56
N ALA A 363 7.18 1.77 -6.08
CA ALA A 363 7.20 3.11 -6.64
C ALA A 363 7.51 3.14 -8.16
N GLU A 364 8.50 2.37 -8.61
CA GLU A 364 8.85 2.32 -10.03
C GLU A 364 7.76 1.63 -10.86
N GLU A 365 7.22 0.51 -10.37
CA GLU A 365 6.13 -0.20 -11.05
C GLU A 365 4.90 0.71 -11.23
N ILE A 366 4.46 1.38 -10.17
CA ILE A 366 3.33 2.31 -10.21
C ILE A 366 3.63 3.49 -11.15
N TYR A 367 4.83 4.06 -11.08
CA TYR A 367 5.22 5.19 -11.91
C TYR A 367 5.20 4.84 -13.40
N LYS A 368 5.64 3.64 -13.79
CA LYS A 368 5.63 3.19 -15.19
C LYS A 368 4.21 3.00 -15.72
N GLN A 369 3.28 2.56 -14.88
CA GLN A 369 1.88 2.36 -15.25
C GLN A 369 1.07 3.67 -15.28
N ALA A 370 1.50 4.71 -14.57
CA ALA A 370 0.82 6.00 -14.54
C ALA A 370 0.83 6.69 -15.93
N PRO A 371 -0.33 7.10 -16.48
CA PRO A 371 -0.44 7.59 -17.86
C PRO A 371 -0.20 9.10 -18.00
N GLY A 372 -0.27 9.84 -16.90
CA GLY A 372 -0.06 11.29 -16.86
C GLY A 372 1.38 11.68 -17.21
N LYS A 373 1.54 12.88 -17.79
CA LYS A 373 2.85 13.51 -17.97
C LYS A 373 3.29 14.29 -16.74
N ASP A 374 2.33 14.80 -15.97
CA ASP A 374 2.58 15.49 -14.71
C ASP A 374 2.69 14.46 -13.57
N LYS A 375 3.80 13.72 -13.59
CA LYS A 375 4.12 12.72 -12.58
C LYS A 375 5.58 12.85 -12.15
N THR A 376 5.80 12.83 -10.85
CA THR A 376 7.11 12.91 -10.20
C THR A 376 7.37 11.62 -9.44
N ILE A 377 8.60 11.11 -9.50
CA ILE A 377 9.08 10.02 -8.66
C ILE A 377 10.39 10.41 -8.00
N ALA A 378 10.51 10.13 -6.71
CA ALA A 378 11.74 10.36 -5.95
C ALA A 378 11.89 9.31 -4.85
N PHE A 379 13.12 9.12 -4.36
CA PHE A 379 13.43 8.15 -3.32
C PHE A 379 14.16 8.83 -2.17
N VAL A 380 13.99 8.33 -0.95
CA VAL A 380 14.70 8.84 0.23
C VAL A 380 15.72 7.80 0.67
N GLU A 381 16.99 8.19 0.65
CA GLU A 381 18.09 7.32 1.03
C GLU A 381 17.99 6.93 2.50
N GLY A 382 17.93 5.61 2.76
CA GLY A 382 17.96 5.02 4.08
C GLY A 382 16.70 5.23 4.92
N ALA A 383 15.64 5.83 4.36
CA ALA A 383 14.36 5.90 5.03
C ALA A 383 13.74 4.49 5.15
N SER A 384 13.14 4.24 6.31
CA SER A 384 12.29 3.09 6.58
C SER A 384 10.92 3.25 5.94
N HIS A 385 10.11 2.20 6.01
CA HIS A 385 8.71 2.26 5.64
C HIS A 385 7.96 3.39 6.39
N ASN A 386 8.33 3.68 7.63
CA ASN A 386 7.72 4.77 8.42
C ASN A 386 8.50 6.10 8.32
N PHE A 387 9.23 6.33 7.22
CA PHE A 387 9.99 7.55 6.91
C PHE A 387 11.17 7.90 7.83
N THR A 388 11.27 7.30 9.02
CA THR A 388 12.43 7.45 9.91
C THR A 388 13.66 6.73 9.37
N PRO A 389 14.89 7.07 9.79
CA PRO A 389 16.08 6.35 9.35
C PRO A 389 15.98 4.87 9.72
N GLN A 390 16.21 3.99 8.75
CA GLN A 390 16.24 2.55 8.96
C GLN A 390 17.59 2.19 9.61
N GLU A 391 17.58 1.85 10.90
CA GLU A 391 18.79 1.71 11.72
C GLU A 391 19.69 0.54 11.30
N ASP A 392 19.10 -0.52 10.75
CA ASP A 392 19.83 -1.70 10.30
C ASP A 392 20.16 -1.66 8.80
N ALA A 393 19.78 -0.62 8.07
CA ALA A 393 20.06 -0.51 6.64
C ALA A 393 21.55 -0.23 6.36
N LYS A 394 22.04 -0.78 5.25
CA LYS A 394 23.43 -0.64 4.82
C LYS A 394 23.76 0.82 4.53
N GLY A 395 24.66 1.41 5.31
CA GLY A 395 25.09 2.81 5.17
C GLY A 395 24.61 3.73 6.28
N TYR A 396 23.88 3.21 7.29
CA TYR A 396 23.51 3.97 8.48
C TYR A 396 24.73 4.65 9.15
N PRO A 397 24.62 5.90 9.65
CA PRO A 397 23.41 6.73 9.76
C PRO A 397 23.08 7.60 8.52
N PHE A 398 21.77 7.83 8.27
CA PHE A 398 21.24 8.55 7.09
C PHE A 398 20.72 9.98 7.37
N GLY A 399 21.08 10.57 8.52
CA GLY A 399 20.59 11.91 8.89
C GLY A 399 19.08 11.95 9.18
N ASP A 400 18.44 13.08 8.90
CA ASP A 400 17.00 13.30 9.16
C ASP A 400 16.17 13.01 7.90
N THR A 401 15.89 11.72 7.68
CA THR A 401 15.12 11.24 6.53
C THR A 401 13.69 11.78 6.52
N VAL A 402 13.09 11.99 7.69
CA VAL A 402 11.75 12.57 7.84
C VAL A 402 11.76 13.99 7.29
N LYS A 403 12.69 14.82 7.77
CA LYS A 403 12.82 16.20 7.31
C LYS A 403 13.02 16.28 5.80
N ASN A 404 13.96 15.49 5.26
CA ASN A 404 14.30 15.53 3.84
C ASN A 404 13.14 15.08 2.95
N CYS A 405 12.42 14.03 3.35
CA CYS A 405 11.21 13.56 2.66
C CYS A 405 10.14 14.65 2.58
N PHE A 406 9.73 15.20 3.74
CA PHE A 406 8.61 16.14 3.78
C PHE A 406 8.98 17.54 3.27
N ASP A 407 10.26 17.94 3.32
CA ASP A 407 10.73 19.16 2.64
C ASP A 407 10.60 19.03 1.13
N TYR A 408 10.97 17.88 0.56
CA TYR A 408 10.80 17.62 -0.87
C TYR A 408 9.31 17.64 -1.27
N ILE A 409 8.45 16.99 -0.47
CA ILE A 409 7.00 16.99 -0.70
C ILE A 409 6.42 18.40 -0.65
N ALA A 410 6.83 19.24 0.31
CA ALA A 410 6.35 20.62 0.37
C ALA A 410 6.71 21.42 -0.88
N VAL A 411 7.94 21.29 -1.38
CA VAL A 411 8.35 21.92 -2.64
C VAL A 411 7.52 21.42 -3.83
N TRP A 412 7.13 20.15 -3.85
CA TRP A 412 6.23 19.62 -4.88
C TRP A 412 4.80 20.18 -4.75
N LEU A 413 4.26 20.22 -3.53
CA LEU A 413 2.93 20.77 -3.26
C LEU A 413 2.81 22.26 -3.60
N ASP A 414 3.86 23.05 -3.31
CA ASP A 414 3.89 24.48 -3.64
C ASP A 414 3.81 24.73 -5.16
N LYS A 415 4.37 23.80 -5.97
CA LYS A 415 4.31 23.87 -7.44
C LYS A 415 2.94 23.55 -8.00
N LEU A 416 2.11 22.76 -7.32
CA LEU A 416 0.69 22.59 -7.71
C LEU A 416 -0.10 23.90 -7.57
N GLY A 417 0.39 24.79 -6.70
CA GLY A 417 -0.20 26.07 -6.36
C GLY A 417 0.07 27.19 -7.38
N ALA A 418 1.22 27.11 -8.06
CA ALA A 418 1.72 28.06 -9.05
C ALA A 418 1.13 27.81 -10.44
#